data_AF-A0A9P6DND3-F1
#
_entry.id   AF-A0A9P6DND3-F1
#
_cell.length_a   1.000
_cell.length_b   1.000
_cell.length_c   1.000
_cell.angle_alpha   90.00
_cell.angle_beta   90.00
_cell.angle_gamma   90.00
#
_symmetry.space_group_name_H-M   'P 1'
#
loop_
_entity.id
_entity.type
_entity.pdbx_description
1 polymer ?
#
loop_
_entity_poly.entity_id
_entity_poly.type
_entity_poly.pdbx_seq_one_letter_code
_entity_poly.pdbx_strand_id
1 'polypeptide(L)'
;MLDNWDNAPQGVIPPKTLDQKGLFSLDLDGVIWKGLHVLEAGLRDNCMPPRWLVDENMRVAIIAYLDSEGCQVKLNIIKQEVTNVHVWYAEEYNAIQATIHKAGMDVILQSCFDSHHPS
;
A
#
# COMPACT_ATOMS: atom_id res chain seq x y z
N MET A 1 21.82 18.32 15.54
CA MET A 1 22.26 17.79 16.84
C MET A 1 22.46 16.30 16.64
N LEU A 2 23.71 15.84 16.71
CA LEU A 2 24.21 14.46 16.96
C LEU A 2 25.44 14.21 16.08
N ASP A 3 26.62 14.52 16.61
CA ASP A 3 27.88 13.90 16.18
C ASP A 3 28.71 13.66 17.44
N ASN A 4 28.49 12.52 18.09
CA ASN A 4 29.40 11.98 19.10
C ASN A 4 29.85 10.60 18.59
N TRP A 5 30.69 10.61 17.56
CA TRP A 5 31.39 9.44 17.03
C TRP A 5 32.57 9.00 17.93
N ASP A 6 32.96 9.84 18.89
CA ASP A 6 34.18 9.67 19.71
C ASP A 6 34.18 8.46 20.66
N ASN A 7 33.09 7.70 20.75
CA ASN A 7 32.99 6.46 21.56
C ASN A 7 32.80 5.18 20.72
N ALA A 8 32.97 5.24 19.39
CA ALA A 8 32.87 4.04 18.57
C ALA A 8 34.10 3.13 18.76
N PRO A 9 33.92 1.80 18.92
CA PRO A 9 35.06 0.88 19.01
C PRO A 9 35.96 0.99 17.77
N GLN A 10 37.27 0.83 17.99
CA GLN A 10 38.28 0.94 16.94
C GLN A 10 37.96 -0.04 15.80
N GLY A 11 37.69 0.50 14.59
CA GLY A 11 37.34 -0.30 13.41
C GLY A 11 35.88 -0.25 12.98
N VAL A 12 35.02 0.53 13.65
CA VAL A 12 33.66 0.79 13.16
C VAL A 12 33.73 1.68 11.93
N ILE A 13 33.18 1.21 10.81
CA ILE A 13 32.99 2.02 9.61
C ILE A 13 31.60 2.63 9.72
N PRO A 14 31.44 3.96 9.74
CA PRO A 14 30.12 4.56 9.79
C PRO A 14 29.31 4.17 8.55
N PRO A 15 28.03 3.81 8.69
CA PRO A 15 27.19 3.51 7.54
C PRO A 15 27.07 4.74 6.64
N LYS A 16 26.99 4.51 5.32
CA LYS A 16 26.84 5.58 4.33
C LYS A 16 25.60 6.41 4.66
N THR A 17 25.76 7.72 4.72
CA THR A 17 24.66 8.64 5.02
C THR A 17 23.59 8.51 3.95
N LEU A 18 22.36 8.22 4.38
CA LEU A 18 21.19 8.15 3.51
C LEU A 18 20.77 9.58 3.15
N ASP A 19 20.61 9.87 1.86
CA ASP A 19 20.02 11.13 1.44
C ASP A 19 18.56 11.20 1.92
N GLN A 20 18.26 12.20 2.73
CA GLN A 20 16.92 12.38 3.30
C GLN A 20 15.93 12.95 2.28
N LYS A 21 16.43 13.55 1.18
CA LYS A 21 15.58 14.04 0.09
C LYS A 21 15.09 12.85 -0.72
N GLY A 22 13.79 12.56 -0.62
CA GLY A 22 13.16 11.45 -1.36
C GLY A 22 13.18 10.10 -0.64
N LEU A 23 13.69 10.03 0.61
CA LEU A 23 13.66 8.80 1.43
C LEU A 23 12.24 8.25 1.62
N PHE A 24 11.25 9.16 1.70
CA PHE A 24 9.82 8.85 1.82
C PHE A 24 9.07 8.95 0.49
N SER A 25 9.78 9.16 -0.62
CA SER A 25 9.17 8.96 -1.92
C SER A 25 8.96 7.45 -2.07
N LEU A 26 7.73 7.04 -2.41
CA LEU A 26 7.39 5.63 -2.63
C LEU A 26 7.92 5.17 -3.98
N ASP A 27 9.22 5.32 -4.19
CA ASP A 27 9.92 4.79 -5.34
C ASP A 27 10.39 3.38 -4.98
N LEU A 28 9.63 2.37 -5.41
CA LEU A 28 9.96 0.95 -5.22
C LEU A 28 11.27 0.55 -5.92
N ASP A 29 11.73 1.37 -6.89
CA ASP A 29 13.01 1.26 -7.55
C ASP A 29 14.15 2.00 -6.82
N GLY A 30 13.83 2.69 -5.72
CA GLY A 30 14.75 3.49 -4.94
C GLY A 30 15.84 2.66 -4.27
N VAL A 31 16.96 3.33 -4.00
CA VAL A 31 18.19 2.73 -3.43
C VAL A 31 17.92 1.93 -2.15
N ILE A 32 16.93 2.34 -1.34
CA ILE A 32 16.56 1.68 -0.08
C ILE A 32 15.98 0.28 -0.32
N TRP A 33 15.14 0.14 -1.36
CA TRP A 33 14.35 -1.06 -1.64
C TRP A 33 15.11 -2.09 -2.48
N LYS A 34 16.12 -1.66 -3.26
CA LYS A 34 16.89 -2.54 -4.16
C LYS A 34 17.86 -3.51 -3.48
N GLY A 35 17.98 -3.54 -2.15
CA GLY A 35 18.76 -4.55 -1.40
C GLY A 35 20.27 -4.63 -1.72
N LEU A 36 20.78 -3.86 -2.69
CA LEU A 36 22.15 -3.90 -3.18
C LEU A 36 23.12 -3.11 -2.29
N HIS A 37 22.62 -2.20 -1.44
CA HIS A 37 23.47 -1.45 -0.50
C HIS A 37 24.15 -2.35 0.54
N VAL A 38 23.58 -3.54 0.84
CA VAL A 38 24.19 -4.54 1.73
C VAL A 38 25.40 -5.20 1.08
N LEU A 39 25.42 -5.30 -0.26
CA LEU A 39 26.53 -5.84 -1.03
C LEU A 39 27.73 -4.89 -1.06
N GLU A 40 27.50 -3.57 -1.07
CA GLU A 40 28.58 -2.57 -1.10
C GLU A 40 29.12 -2.19 0.29
N ALA A 41 28.33 -2.28 1.35
CA ALA A 41 28.67 -1.66 2.64
C ALA A 41 29.19 -2.61 3.75
N GLY A 42 29.22 -3.93 3.54
CA GLY A 42 29.52 -4.82 4.68
C GLY A 42 29.80 -6.29 4.42
N LEU A 43 29.91 -6.73 3.17
CA LEU A 43 30.57 -8.00 2.93
C LEU A 43 32.06 -7.73 3.14
N ARG A 44 32.63 -8.21 4.27
CA ARG A 44 34.08 -8.48 4.31
C ARG A 44 34.42 -9.14 2.97
N ASP A 45 35.51 -8.75 2.32
CA ASP A 45 35.93 -9.11 0.94
C ASP A 45 35.77 -10.60 0.50
N ASN A 46 35.40 -11.51 1.40
CA ASN A 46 35.24 -12.95 1.19
C ASN A 46 33.85 -13.53 1.54
N CYS A 47 32.84 -12.73 1.88
CA CYS A 47 31.49 -13.27 2.11
C CYS A 47 30.68 -13.23 0.82
N MET A 48 30.44 -14.40 0.20
CA MET A 48 29.52 -14.50 -0.92
C MET A 48 28.09 -14.17 -0.44
N PRO A 49 27.35 -13.29 -1.13
CA PRO A 49 25.96 -13.01 -0.78
C PRO A 49 25.09 -14.28 -0.82
N PRO A 50 24.01 -14.33 -0.03
CA PRO A 50 23.13 -15.49 -0.03
C PRO A 50 22.52 -15.69 -1.41
N ARG A 51 22.36 -16.95 -1.82
CA ARG A 51 21.92 -17.28 -3.18
C ARG A 51 20.57 -16.67 -3.56
N TRP A 52 19.63 -16.53 -2.62
CA TRP A 52 18.34 -15.86 -2.89
C TRP A 52 18.52 -14.39 -3.34
N LEU A 53 19.67 -13.76 -3.07
CA LEU A 53 19.96 -12.38 -3.47
C LEU A 53 20.70 -12.28 -4.81
N VAL A 54 21.46 -13.29 -5.23
CA VAL A 54 22.30 -13.23 -6.45
C VAL A 54 21.92 -14.20 -7.55
N ASP A 55 21.19 -15.27 -7.23
CA ASP A 55 20.75 -16.29 -8.17
C ASP A 55 19.30 -16.00 -8.59
N GLU A 56 19.12 -15.55 -9.84
CA GLU A 56 17.79 -15.26 -10.40
C GLU A 56 16.89 -16.50 -10.42
N ASN A 57 17.44 -17.67 -10.72
CA ASN A 57 16.66 -18.91 -10.73
C ASN A 57 16.18 -19.26 -9.32
N MET A 58 17.00 -19.00 -8.31
CA MET A 58 16.60 -19.18 -6.91
C MET A 58 15.50 -18.20 -6.51
N ARG A 59 15.56 -16.94 -6.94
CA ARG A 59 14.49 -15.97 -6.69
C ARG A 59 13.19 -16.38 -7.34
N VAL A 60 13.23 -16.71 -8.63
CA VAL A 60 12.04 -17.16 -9.38
C VAL A 60 11.43 -18.38 -8.72
N ALA A 61 12.23 -19.35 -8.28
CA ALA A 61 11.75 -20.53 -7.57
C ALA A 61 11.08 -20.18 -6.23
N ILE A 62 11.67 -19.27 -5.44
CA ILE A 62 11.09 -18.80 -4.17
C ILE A 62 9.77 -18.07 -4.42
N ILE A 63 9.72 -17.17 -5.40
CA ILE A 63 8.50 -16.44 -5.76
C ILE A 63 7.40 -17.41 -6.19
N ALA A 64 7.70 -18.35 -7.09
CA ALA A 64 6.74 -19.34 -7.55
C ALA A 64 6.21 -20.22 -6.39
N TYR A 65 7.07 -20.61 -5.46
CA TYR A 65 6.67 -21.33 -4.25
C TYR A 65 5.75 -20.48 -3.37
N LEU A 66 6.13 -19.23 -3.08
CA LEU A 66 5.32 -18.32 -2.26
C LEU A 66 3.98 -17.97 -2.91
N ASP A 67 3.94 -17.84 -4.22
CA ASP A 67 2.70 -17.61 -4.97
C ASP A 67 1.79 -18.82 -4.96
N SER A 68 2.36 -20.04 -5.10
CA SER A 68 1.61 -21.28 -4.97
C SER A 68 0.96 -21.40 -3.58
N GLU A 69 1.75 -21.22 -2.52
CA GLU A 69 1.27 -21.30 -1.13
C GLU A 69 0.31 -20.16 -0.79
N GLY A 70 0.55 -18.96 -1.32
CA GLY A 70 -0.24 -17.77 -1.06
C GLY A 70 -1.54 -17.67 -1.87
N CYS A 71 -1.70 -18.45 -2.94
CA CYS A 71 -2.82 -18.31 -3.87
C CYS A 71 -4.18 -18.45 -3.17
N GLN A 72 -4.33 -19.46 -2.31
CA GLN A 72 -5.59 -19.70 -1.61
C GLN A 72 -5.92 -18.60 -0.60
N VAL A 73 -4.90 -18.07 0.09
CA VAL A 73 -5.05 -16.94 1.01
C VAL A 73 -5.47 -15.68 0.25
N LYS A 74 -4.76 -15.37 -0.85
CA LYS A 74 -5.09 -14.24 -1.74
C LYS A 74 -6.51 -14.37 -2.29
N LEU A 75 -6.91 -15.56 -2.73
CA LEU A 75 -8.27 -15.82 -3.21
C LEU A 75 -9.32 -15.57 -2.13
N ASN A 76 -9.06 -16.00 -0.89
CA ASN A 76 -9.98 -15.77 0.22
C ASN A 76 -10.11 -14.28 0.56
N ILE A 77 -9.01 -13.52 0.54
CA ILE A 77 -9.00 -12.06 0.72
C ILE A 77 -9.84 -11.40 -0.38
N ILE A 78 -9.58 -11.74 -1.65
CA ILE A 78 -10.32 -11.17 -2.80
C ILE A 78 -11.81 -11.46 -2.66
N LYS A 79 -12.22 -12.67 -2.29
CA LYS A 79 -13.63 -13.01 -2.07
C LYS A 79 -14.26 -12.14 -0.98
N GLN A 80 -13.54 -11.91 0.12
CA GLN A 80 -14.02 -11.06 1.20
C GLN A 80 -14.13 -9.61 0.76
N GLU A 81 -13.12 -9.07 0.08
CA GLU A 81 -13.13 -7.70 -0.44
C GLU A 81 -14.26 -7.48 -1.43
N VAL A 82 -14.46 -8.39 -2.38
CA VAL A 82 -15.57 -8.35 -3.32
C VAL A 82 -16.91 -8.33 -2.58
N THR A 83 -17.07 -9.19 -1.56
CA THR A 83 -18.30 -9.22 -0.75
C THR A 83 -18.54 -7.87 -0.06
N ASN A 84 -17.51 -7.31 0.57
CA ASN A 84 -17.60 -6.02 1.26
C ASN A 84 -17.97 -4.89 0.30
N VAL A 85 -17.37 -4.85 -0.90
CA VAL A 85 -17.66 -3.84 -1.93
C VAL A 85 -19.12 -3.95 -2.40
N HIS A 86 -19.65 -5.16 -2.57
CA HIS A 86 -21.05 -5.34 -2.97
C HIS A 86 -22.03 -4.85 -1.90
N VAL A 87 -21.75 -5.16 -0.63
CA VAL A 87 -22.57 -4.70 0.49
C VAL A 87 -22.56 -3.17 0.54
N TRP A 88 -21.36 -2.57 0.52
CA TRP A 88 -21.20 -1.12 0.53
C TRP A 88 -21.91 -0.45 -0.65
N TYR A 89 -21.76 -1.00 -1.86
CA TYR A 89 -22.43 -0.47 -3.05
C TYR A 89 -23.95 -0.52 -2.92
N ALA A 90 -24.51 -1.61 -2.40
CA ALA A 90 -25.96 -1.75 -2.22
C ALA A 90 -26.48 -0.73 -1.20
N GLU A 91 -25.77 -0.53 -0.08
CA GLU A 91 -26.10 0.48 0.93
C GLU A 91 -26.09 1.89 0.33
N GLU A 92 -25.02 2.24 -0.38
CA GLU A 92 -24.84 3.55 -0.98
C GLU A 92 -25.88 3.83 -2.07
N TYR A 93 -26.14 2.84 -2.93
CA TYR A 93 -27.17 2.93 -3.96
C TYR A 93 -28.55 3.17 -3.34
N ASN A 94 -28.90 2.43 -2.29
CA ASN A 94 -30.19 2.61 -1.60
C ASN A 94 -30.30 3.99 -0.95
N ALA A 95 -29.22 4.51 -0.37
CA ALA A 95 -29.19 5.86 0.21
C ALA A 95 -29.41 6.95 -0.86
N ILE A 96 -28.79 6.81 -2.03
CA ILE A 96 -29.00 7.72 -3.17
C ILE A 96 -30.45 7.66 -3.65
N GLN A 97 -31.00 6.46 -3.85
CA GLN A 97 -32.40 6.29 -4.29
C GLN A 97 -33.39 6.89 -3.30
N ALA A 98 -33.19 6.68 -1.99
CA ALA A 98 -34.01 7.28 -0.95
C ALA A 98 -33.96 8.82 -0.99
N THR A 99 -32.78 9.39 -1.23
CA THR A 99 -32.58 10.84 -1.35
C THR A 99 -33.28 11.39 -2.59
N ILE A 100 -33.15 10.73 -3.74
CA ILE A 100 -33.84 11.12 -4.99
C ILE A 100 -35.36 11.07 -4.80
N HIS A 101 -35.87 10.00 -4.21
CA HIS A 101 -37.31 9.86 -3.95
C HIS A 101 -37.81 10.96 -3.03
N LYS A 102 -37.09 11.25 -1.94
CA LYS A 102 -37.43 12.34 -1.02
C LYS A 102 -37.42 13.70 -1.72
N ALA A 103 -36.39 14.01 -2.49
CA ALA A 103 -36.31 15.24 -3.26
C ALA A 103 -37.48 15.37 -4.26
N GLY A 104 -37.85 14.27 -4.92
CA GLY A 104 -39.03 14.22 -5.80
C GLY A 104 -40.34 14.49 -5.05
N MET A 105 -40.53 13.91 -3.86
CA MET A 105 -41.71 14.17 -3.03
C MET A 105 -41.76 15.62 -2.54
N ASP A 106 -40.62 16.20 -2.13
CA ASP A 106 -40.53 17.59 -1.67
C ASP A 106 -40.94 18.57 -2.80
N VAL A 107 -40.53 18.29 -4.05
CA VAL A 107 -40.94 19.08 -5.23
C VAL A 107 -42.45 18.97 -5.50
N ILE A 108 -43.02 17.76 -5.39
CA ILE A 108 -44.46 17.55 -5.58
C ILE A 108 -45.25 18.28 -4.50
N LEU A 109 -44.87 18.14 -3.23
CA LEU A 109 -45.53 18.79 -2.11
C LEU A 109 -45.49 20.32 -2.22
N GLN A 110 -44.36 20.89 -2.65
CA GLN A 110 -44.26 22.33 -2.90
C GLN A 110 -45.21 22.78 -4.01
N SER A 111 -45.25 22.06 -5.14
CA SER A 111 -46.17 22.39 -6.24
C SER A 111 -47.65 22.30 -5.85
N CYS A 112 -48.01 21.32 -5.01
CA CYS A 112 -49.36 21.18 -4.49
C CYS A 112 -49.71 22.31 -3.52
N PHE A 113 -48.77 22.72 -2.66
CA PHE A 113 -48.94 23.86 -1.75
C PHE A 113 -49.15 25.17 -2.53
N ASP A 114 -48.33 25.41 -3.55
CA ASP A 114 -48.42 26.61 -4.40
C ASP A 114 -49.73 26.67 -5.20
N SER A 115 -50.28 25.51 -5.60
CA SER A 115 -51.57 25.43 -6.31
C SER A 115 -52.82 25.54 -5.42
N HIS A 116 -52.69 25.38 -4.09
CA HIS A 116 -53.80 25.49 -3.15
C HIS A 116 -53.89 26.84 -2.42
N HIS A 117 -52.96 27.76 -2.68
CA HIS A 117 -53.06 29.16 -2.30
C HIS A 117 -53.26 30.03 -3.56
N PRO A 118 -54.49 30.13 -4.10
CA PRO A 118 -54.77 31.14 -5.10
C PRO A 118 -54.66 32.51 -4.43
N SER A 119 -53.84 33.38 -5.02
CA SER A 119 -53.73 34.81 -4.73
C SER A 119 -55.07 35.52 -4.77
#